data_AF-A0A7C8ZJJ3-F1
#
_entry.id   AF-A0A7C8ZJJ3-F1
#
_cell.length_a   1.000
_cell.length_b   1.000
_cell.length_c   1.000
_cell.angle_alpha   90.00
_cell.angle_beta   90.00
_cell.angle_gamma   90.00
#
_symmetry.space_group_name_H-M   'P 1'
#
loop_
_entity.id
_entity.type
_entity.pdbx_description
1 polymer ?
#
loop_
_entity_poly.entity_id
_entity_poly.type
_entity_poly.pdbx_seq_one_letter_code
_entity_poly.pdbx_strand_id
1 'polypeptide(L)'
;MAKWEHHNYPNSITSPQIFLTESKNHHHNHDHEVMNPPTYDPSVTTRLDDDPRSWAPMDPELKKAACAGNVKFLRKAIASAKPQDYWLSRFRPTRGRESCAGNILHLAVWNNRKTFVTQALYLLGEEDVILRQLLTQRETAAELSNATPALLAIKKRRVGCAKILT
;
A
#
# COMPACT_ATOMS: atom_id res chain seq x y z
N MET A 1 -9.04 -35.29 -33.33
CA MET A 1 -8.26 -34.40 -34.22
C MET A 1 -9.24 -33.41 -34.83
N ALA A 2 -9.07 -32.11 -34.59
CA ALA A 2 -9.88 -31.07 -35.22
C ALA A 2 -8.92 -30.07 -35.89
N LYS A 3 -9.06 -29.90 -37.21
CA LYS A 3 -8.32 -28.89 -37.97
C LYS A 3 -8.93 -27.52 -37.73
N TRP A 4 -8.08 -26.54 -37.45
CA TRP A 4 -8.38 -25.11 -37.60
C TRP A 4 -7.22 -24.51 -38.40
N GLU A 5 -7.53 -23.98 -39.59
CA GLU A 5 -6.63 -23.21 -40.44
C GLU A 5 -7.38 -21.96 -40.91
N HIS A 6 -6.66 -20.99 -41.51
CA HIS A 6 -7.14 -19.72 -42.07
C HIS A 6 -7.44 -18.62 -41.02
N HIS A 7 -6.93 -17.38 -41.11
CA HIS A 7 -6.02 -16.74 -42.09
C HIS A 7 -5.18 -15.60 -41.45
N ASN A 8 -4.13 -15.16 -42.16
CA ASN A 8 -3.18 -14.09 -41.79
C ASN A 8 -3.66 -12.66 -42.15
N TYR A 9 -3.39 -11.67 -41.26
CA TYR A 9 -2.83 -10.30 -41.47
C TYR A 9 -3.29 -9.37 -42.66
N PRO A 10 -2.84 -8.09 -42.75
CA PRO A 10 -2.57 -7.03 -41.76
C PRO A 10 -3.22 -5.65 -42.14
N ASN A 11 -3.04 -4.59 -41.33
CA ASN A 11 -2.51 -3.24 -41.73
C ASN A 11 -2.90 -2.05 -40.82
N SER A 12 -1.91 -1.56 -40.06
CA SER A 12 -1.34 -0.20 -40.05
C SER A 12 -2.11 1.09 -40.46
N ILE A 13 -2.02 2.10 -39.56
CA ILE A 13 -1.91 3.57 -39.81
C ILE A 13 -3.23 4.25 -40.32
N THR A 14 -3.75 5.33 -39.72
CA THR A 14 -3.28 6.73 -39.90
C THR A 14 -3.97 7.70 -38.91
N SER A 15 -3.26 8.70 -38.39
CA SER A 15 -3.81 9.83 -37.61
C SER A 15 -4.23 11.01 -38.51
N PRO A 16 -5.30 11.75 -38.18
CA PRO A 16 -5.51 13.12 -38.70
C PRO A 16 -5.02 14.19 -37.71
N GLN A 17 -4.38 15.24 -38.22
CA GLN A 17 -4.04 16.45 -37.45
C GLN A 17 -5.17 17.49 -37.46
N ILE A 18 -5.29 18.18 -36.32
CA ILE A 18 -5.53 19.62 -36.13
C ILE A 18 -6.07 20.40 -37.35
N PHE A 19 -7.25 21.01 -37.19
CA PHE A 19 -7.61 22.23 -37.91
C PHE A 19 -7.74 23.41 -36.92
N LEU A 20 -6.95 24.45 -37.16
CA LEU A 20 -7.10 25.77 -36.56
C LEU A 20 -7.96 26.63 -37.49
N THR A 21 -8.96 27.32 -36.94
CA THR A 21 -9.58 28.47 -37.61
C THR A 21 -9.73 29.62 -36.61
N GLU A 22 -8.97 30.69 -36.82
CA GLU A 22 -9.22 31.98 -36.17
C GLU A 22 -10.54 32.58 -36.66
N SER A 23 -11.24 33.31 -35.79
CA SER A 23 -12.18 34.36 -36.23
C SER A 23 -12.21 35.51 -35.22
N LYS A 24 -11.60 36.63 -35.61
CA LYS A 24 -11.82 37.99 -35.06
C LYS A 24 -13.16 38.49 -35.63
N ASN A 25 -14.02 39.31 -35.04
CA ASN A 25 -14.01 40.17 -33.84
C ASN A 25 -15.53 40.45 -33.50
N HIS A 26 -16.03 41.24 -32.54
CA HIS A 26 -15.48 42.28 -31.66
C HIS A 26 -16.48 42.61 -30.50
N HIS A 27 -16.14 43.64 -29.71
CA HIS A 27 -17.01 44.55 -28.92
C HIS A 27 -17.58 44.17 -27.53
N HIS A 28 -17.43 45.19 -26.67
CA HIS A 28 -18.05 45.53 -25.39
C HIS A 28 -17.43 45.01 -24.08
N ASN A 29 -17.18 45.98 -23.20
CA ASN A 29 -16.46 45.84 -21.94
C ASN A 29 -17.36 45.24 -20.85
N HIS A 30 -16.80 44.32 -20.08
CA HIS A 30 -17.14 44.18 -18.68
C HIS A 30 -15.87 43.91 -17.88
N ASP A 31 -15.66 44.71 -16.84
CA ASP A 31 -14.57 44.52 -15.89
C ASP A 31 -14.78 43.20 -15.16
N HIS A 32 -13.96 42.20 -15.46
CA HIS A 32 -13.85 40.99 -14.68
C HIS A 32 -12.42 40.86 -14.16
N GLU A 33 -12.33 40.67 -12.85
CA GLU A 33 -11.10 40.65 -12.07
C GLU A 33 -10.07 39.71 -12.70
N VAL A 34 -8.84 40.21 -12.86
CA VAL A 34 -7.69 39.37 -13.22
C VAL A 34 -7.43 38.42 -12.07
N MET A 35 -7.98 37.20 -12.16
CA MET A 35 -7.55 36.08 -11.35
C MET A 35 -6.06 35.84 -11.63
N ASN A 36 -5.21 36.37 -10.75
CA ASN A 36 -3.80 36.00 -10.72
C ASN A 36 -3.73 34.47 -10.59
N PRO A 37 -2.97 33.76 -11.44
CA PRO A 37 -2.81 32.32 -11.29
C PRO A 37 -2.23 32.02 -9.90
N PRO A 38 -2.69 30.96 -9.21
CA PRO A 38 -2.20 30.63 -7.88
C PRO A 38 -0.68 30.48 -7.92
N THR A 39 0.01 31.36 -7.22
CA THR A 39 1.47 31.31 -7.07
C THR A 39 1.84 29.96 -6.46
N TYR A 40 2.48 29.11 -7.26
CA TYR A 40 3.00 27.82 -6.81
C TYR A 40 4.08 28.07 -5.76
N ASP A 41 3.72 27.91 -4.49
CA ASP A 41 4.65 27.94 -3.37
C ASP A 41 5.25 26.54 -3.19
N PRO A 42 6.54 26.32 -3.54
CA PRO A 42 7.18 25.02 -3.40
C PRO A 42 7.36 24.59 -1.93
N SER A 43 7.11 25.47 -0.95
CA SER A 43 7.14 25.10 0.47
C SER A 43 5.89 24.31 0.92
N VAL A 44 4.79 24.36 0.16
CA VAL A 44 3.56 23.58 0.44
C VAL A 44 3.67 22.17 -0.16
N THR A 45 4.64 21.40 0.32
CA THR A 45 4.67 19.93 0.13
C THR A 45 3.98 19.23 1.31
N THR A 46 2.77 19.69 1.67
CA THR A 46 1.90 18.98 2.62
C THR A 46 1.32 17.75 1.94
N ARG A 47 2.02 16.62 2.12
CA ARG A 47 1.67 15.25 1.68
C ARG A 47 0.15 15.01 1.68
N LEU A 48 -0.46 15.01 0.51
CA LEU A 48 -1.90 14.70 0.35
C LEU A 48 -2.20 13.19 0.38
N ASP A 49 -1.17 12.34 0.30
CA ASP A 49 -1.32 10.87 0.25
C ASP A 49 -1.40 10.18 1.62
N ASP A 50 -1.10 10.91 2.70
CA ASP A 50 -1.11 10.39 4.08
C ASP A 50 -2.44 10.72 4.80
N ASP A 51 -3.61 10.56 4.17
CA ASP A 51 -4.87 10.49 4.94
C ASP A 51 -4.88 9.18 5.74
N PRO A 52 -4.75 9.22 7.09
CA PRO A 52 -4.79 8.03 7.91
C PRO A 52 -6.11 7.26 7.78
N ARG A 53 -7.20 7.86 7.29
CA ARG A 53 -8.52 7.20 7.17
C ARG A 53 -8.67 6.32 5.93
N SER A 54 -7.75 6.40 4.96
CA SER A 54 -7.84 5.63 3.70
C SER A 54 -7.54 4.13 3.81
N TRP A 55 -6.89 3.67 4.90
CA TRP A 55 -6.48 2.28 5.04
C TRP A 55 -7.56 1.40 5.68
N ALA A 56 -7.83 0.25 5.06
CA ALA A 56 -8.76 -0.75 5.58
C ALA A 56 -8.38 -1.21 7.02
N PRO A 57 -9.34 -1.26 7.95
CA PRO A 57 -9.10 -1.74 9.31
C PRO A 57 -8.75 -3.23 9.30
N MET A 58 -7.77 -3.62 10.11
CA MET A 58 -7.36 -5.03 10.19
C MET A 58 -8.44 -5.93 10.79
N ASP A 59 -8.67 -7.05 10.10
CA ASP A 59 -9.52 -8.14 10.54
C ASP A 59 -9.11 -8.67 11.94
N PRO A 60 -10.06 -8.85 12.89
CA PRO A 60 -9.74 -9.27 14.26
C PRO A 60 -9.07 -10.65 14.36
N GLU A 61 -9.39 -11.60 13.47
CA GLU A 61 -8.76 -12.92 13.45
C GLU A 61 -7.35 -12.84 12.90
N LEU A 62 -7.13 -12.05 11.84
CA LEU A 62 -5.80 -11.78 11.29
C LEU A 62 -4.87 -11.15 12.33
N LYS A 63 -5.36 -10.13 13.05
CA LYS A 63 -4.65 -9.51 14.18
C LYS A 63 -4.30 -10.55 15.24
N LYS A 64 -5.29 -11.34 15.69
CA LYS A 64 -5.11 -12.39 16.70
C LYS A 64 -4.09 -13.44 16.24
N ALA A 65 -4.13 -13.85 14.98
CA ALA A 65 -3.20 -14.79 14.38
C ALA A 65 -1.78 -14.25 14.35
N ALA A 66 -1.56 -12.99 13.95
CA ALA A 66 -0.26 -12.35 13.95
C ALA A 66 0.33 -12.21 15.37
N CYS A 67 -0.46 -11.74 16.35
CA CYS A 67 -0.03 -11.61 17.75
C CYS A 67 0.25 -12.97 18.42
N ALA A 68 -0.52 -14.02 18.11
CA ALA A 68 -0.31 -15.37 18.63
C ALA A 68 0.80 -16.15 17.89
N GLY A 69 1.12 -15.77 16.65
CA GLY A 69 2.00 -16.52 15.76
C GLY A 69 1.32 -17.74 15.11
N ASN A 70 0.01 -17.66 14.83
CA ASN A 70 -0.78 -18.79 14.32
C ASN A 70 -0.53 -19.04 12.82
N VAL A 71 0.52 -19.80 12.51
CA VAL A 71 0.88 -20.22 11.14
C VAL A 71 -0.22 -21.07 10.49
N LYS A 72 -1.00 -21.84 11.26
CA LYS A 72 -2.11 -22.65 10.69
C LYS A 72 -3.22 -21.76 10.11
N PHE A 73 -3.53 -20.65 10.79
CA PHE A 73 -4.45 -19.64 10.27
C PHE A 73 -3.90 -18.98 9.00
N LEU A 74 -2.63 -18.54 9.03
CA LEU A 74 -1.97 -17.91 7.88
C LEU A 74 -2.05 -18.79 6.61
N ARG A 75 -1.69 -20.07 6.70
CA ARG A 75 -1.79 -21.02 5.58
C ARG A 75 -3.23 -21.15 5.06
N LYS A 76 -4.22 -21.26 5.95
CA LYS A 76 -5.63 -21.35 5.57
C LYS A 76 -6.14 -20.08 4.87
N ALA A 77 -5.76 -18.91 5.37
CA ALA A 77 -6.16 -17.63 4.80
C ALA A 77 -5.55 -17.41 3.39
N ILE A 78 -4.29 -17.81 3.17
CA ILE A 78 -3.67 -17.78 1.83
C ILE A 78 -4.35 -18.78 0.89
N ALA A 79 -4.58 -20.03 1.34
CA ALA A 79 -5.33 -21.02 0.57
C ALA A 79 -6.80 -20.64 0.29
N SER A 80 -7.33 -19.63 0.99
CA SER A 80 -8.67 -19.07 0.77
C SER A 80 -8.66 -17.86 -0.18
N ALA A 81 -7.55 -17.59 -0.87
CA ALA A 81 -7.37 -16.48 -1.82
C ALA A 81 -7.87 -15.13 -1.29
N LYS A 82 -7.48 -14.77 -0.06
CA LYS A 82 -7.84 -13.47 0.54
C LYS A 82 -7.25 -12.32 -0.29
N PRO A 83 -8.02 -11.27 -0.59
CA PRO A 83 -7.59 -10.18 -1.47
C PRO A 83 -6.41 -9.40 -0.88
N GLN A 84 -5.62 -8.75 -1.74
CA GLN A 84 -4.41 -8.01 -1.36
C GLN A 84 -4.63 -7.06 -0.16
N ASP A 85 -5.72 -6.28 -0.17
CA ASP A 85 -6.04 -5.32 0.89
C ASP A 85 -6.27 -5.94 2.27
N TYR A 86 -6.66 -7.23 2.33
CA TYR A 86 -6.77 -7.97 3.59
C TYR A 86 -5.41 -8.08 4.28
N TRP A 87 -4.34 -8.35 3.52
CA TRP A 87 -2.99 -8.48 4.04
C TRP A 87 -2.37 -7.12 4.41
N LEU A 88 -2.63 -6.10 3.59
CA LEU A 88 -2.16 -4.73 3.78
C LEU A 88 -2.91 -3.96 4.89
N SER A 89 -4.04 -4.50 5.34
CA SER A 89 -4.87 -3.93 6.40
C SER A 89 -4.05 -3.59 7.66
N ARG A 90 -4.47 -2.54 8.36
CA ARG A 90 -3.68 -1.94 9.45
C ARG A 90 -4.43 -2.03 10.76
N PHE A 91 -3.76 -2.55 11.78
CA PHE A 91 -4.22 -2.40 13.15
C PHE A 91 -3.81 -1.02 13.69
N ARG A 92 -4.77 -0.36 14.36
CA ARG A 92 -4.50 0.81 15.18
C ARG A 92 -5.00 0.57 16.61
N PRO A 93 -4.16 0.80 17.63
CA PRO A 93 -4.61 0.77 19.01
C PRO A 93 -5.57 1.93 19.27
N THR A 94 -6.71 1.62 19.87
CA THR A 94 -7.49 2.64 20.60
C THR A 94 -6.71 3.08 21.83
N ARG A 95 -6.79 4.38 22.16
CA ARG A 95 -5.98 5.03 23.20
C ARG A 95 -5.89 4.18 24.49
N GLY A 96 -4.65 3.90 24.91
CA GLY A 96 -4.34 3.31 26.21
C GLY A 96 -4.42 1.78 26.34
N ARG A 97 -4.87 1.02 25.33
CA ARG A 97 -5.01 -0.46 25.45
C ARG A 97 -3.90 -1.28 24.81
N GLU A 98 -3.31 -0.83 23.71
CA GLU A 98 -2.31 -1.60 22.98
C GLU A 98 -1.15 -0.72 22.51
N SER A 99 0.08 -1.24 22.61
CA SER A 99 1.33 -0.48 22.45
C SER A 99 1.98 -0.62 21.07
N CYS A 100 1.33 -1.32 20.13
CA CYS A 100 1.79 -1.55 18.76
C CYS A 100 0.66 -1.28 17.76
N ALA A 101 1.01 -0.65 16.64
CA ALA A 101 0.18 -0.46 15.46
C ALA A 101 0.86 -1.07 14.22
N GLY A 102 0.18 -1.03 13.07
CA GLY A 102 0.73 -1.40 11.77
C GLY A 102 0.14 -2.68 11.18
N ASN A 103 0.84 -3.28 10.22
CA ASN A 103 0.42 -4.51 9.55
C ASN A 103 0.78 -5.76 10.36
N ILE A 104 0.44 -6.93 9.82
CA ILE A 104 0.66 -8.24 10.44
C ILE A 104 2.12 -8.51 10.84
N LEU A 105 3.10 -7.98 10.09
CA LEU A 105 4.51 -8.15 10.41
C LEU A 105 4.92 -7.31 11.62
N HIS A 106 4.40 -6.10 11.79
CA HIS A 106 4.63 -5.28 12.98
C HIS A 106 4.13 -5.99 14.24
N LEU A 107 2.90 -6.51 14.19
CA LEU A 107 2.28 -7.25 15.29
C LEU A 107 3.05 -8.53 15.64
N ALA A 108 3.46 -9.30 14.63
CA ALA A 108 4.25 -10.52 14.82
C ALA A 108 5.65 -10.22 15.38
N VAL A 109 6.32 -9.18 14.89
CA VAL A 109 7.62 -8.71 15.39
C VAL A 109 7.51 -8.23 16.84
N TRP A 110 6.53 -7.41 17.17
CA TRP A 110 6.32 -6.91 18.53
C TRP A 110 6.20 -8.07 19.53
N ASN A 111 5.42 -9.10 19.17
CA ASN A 111 5.19 -10.31 19.95
C ASN A 111 6.28 -11.39 19.78
N ASN A 112 7.42 -11.07 19.15
CA ASN A 112 8.56 -11.97 18.91
C ASN A 112 8.20 -13.30 18.20
N ARG A 113 7.21 -13.29 17.31
CA ARG A 113 6.68 -14.47 16.62
C ARG A 113 7.54 -14.86 15.41
N LYS A 114 8.82 -15.17 15.65
CA LYS A 114 9.83 -15.53 14.63
C LYS A 114 9.27 -16.46 13.55
N THR A 115 8.69 -17.60 13.93
CA THR A 115 8.16 -18.62 13.00
C THR A 115 7.03 -18.09 12.14
N PHE A 116 6.18 -17.20 12.68
CA PHE A 116 5.12 -16.56 11.90
C PHE A 116 5.70 -15.59 10.87
N VAL A 117 6.69 -14.77 11.26
CA VAL A 117 7.41 -13.88 10.32
C VAL A 117 8.04 -14.70 9.19
N THR A 118 8.82 -15.75 9.50
CA THR A 118 9.43 -16.63 8.48
C THR A 118 8.39 -17.19 7.50
N GLN A 119 7.25 -17.68 8.02
CA GLN A 119 6.22 -18.29 7.17
C GLN A 119 5.41 -17.24 6.40
N ALA A 120 5.25 -16.02 6.93
CA ALA A 120 4.65 -14.92 6.19
C ALA A 120 5.54 -14.47 5.03
N LEU A 121 6.86 -14.33 5.23
CA LEU A 121 7.78 -14.02 4.11
C LEU A 121 7.76 -15.11 3.03
N TYR A 122 7.74 -16.39 3.43
CA TYR A 122 7.72 -17.50 2.47
C TYR A 122 6.41 -17.57 1.69
N LEU A 123 5.26 -17.51 2.36
CA LEU A 123 3.96 -17.74 1.73
C LEU A 123 3.37 -16.51 1.04
N LEU A 124 3.69 -15.29 1.50
CA LEU A 124 3.31 -14.05 0.81
C LEU A 124 4.38 -13.61 -0.20
N GLY A 125 5.55 -14.25 -0.21
CA GLY A 125 6.63 -13.97 -1.17
C GLY A 125 6.35 -14.47 -2.59
N GLU A 126 5.36 -15.34 -2.76
CA GLU A 126 4.79 -15.65 -4.09
C GLU A 126 4.11 -14.41 -4.72
N GLU A 127 3.64 -13.47 -3.88
CA GLU A 127 3.05 -12.19 -4.29
C GLU A 127 3.97 -11.01 -3.88
N ASP A 128 5.09 -10.87 -4.58
CA ASP A 128 6.19 -9.91 -4.31
C ASP A 128 5.70 -8.47 -4.02
N VAL A 129 4.63 -8.01 -4.69
CA VAL A 129 4.02 -6.69 -4.45
C VAL A 129 3.51 -6.55 -3.00
N ILE A 130 2.76 -7.52 -2.50
CA ILE A 130 2.23 -7.51 -1.13
C ILE A 130 3.39 -7.55 -0.14
N LEU A 131 4.36 -8.45 -0.37
CA LEU A 131 5.48 -8.62 0.54
C LEU A 131 6.33 -7.33 0.65
N ARG A 132 6.66 -6.70 -0.49
CA ARG A 132 7.38 -5.41 -0.51
C ARG A 132 6.62 -4.31 0.22
N GLN A 133 5.31 -4.20 0.02
CA GLN A 133 4.47 -3.23 0.71
C GLN A 133 4.45 -3.50 2.23
N LEU A 134 4.32 -4.75 2.66
CA LEU A 134 4.35 -5.12 4.07
C LEU A 134 5.69 -4.82 4.75
N LEU A 135 6.81 -5.01 4.05
CA LEU A 135 8.17 -4.76 4.55
C LEU A 135 8.54 -3.27 4.58
N THR A 136 8.05 -2.47 3.64
CA THR A 136 8.38 -1.03 3.51
C THR A 136 7.41 -0.12 4.26
N GLN A 137 6.17 -0.59 4.51
CA GLN A 137 5.19 0.12 5.32
C GLN A 137 5.73 0.43 6.73
N ARG A 138 5.44 1.64 7.20
CA ARG A 138 5.78 2.12 8.54
C ARG A 138 4.60 1.95 9.53
N GLU A 139 4.93 1.80 10.80
CA GLU A 139 3.97 1.89 11.91
C GLU A 139 3.31 3.28 11.94
N THR A 140 1.99 3.33 12.16
CA THR A 140 1.17 4.56 12.09
C THR A 140 0.76 5.09 13.48
N ALA A 141 1.38 4.57 14.55
CA ALA A 141 1.17 5.09 15.90
C ALA A 141 1.83 6.47 16.03
N ALA A 142 1.03 7.50 16.33
CA ALA A 142 1.39 8.91 16.23
C ALA A 142 2.59 9.39 17.08
N GLU A 143 3.11 8.55 17.99
CA GLU A 143 4.08 9.01 19.01
C GLU A 143 5.39 8.19 19.12
N LEU A 144 5.49 6.94 18.61
CA LEU A 144 6.53 6.03 19.13
C LEU A 144 7.37 5.15 18.20
N SER A 145 7.23 5.16 16.86
CA SER A 145 8.28 4.51 16.06
C SER A 145 8.53 4.95 14.62
N ASN A 146 7.49 5.25 13.82
CA ASN A 146 7.55 5.36 12.34
C ASN A 146 8.42 4.26 11.68
N ALA A 147 8.50 3.08 12.31
CA ALA A 147 9.43 2.03 11.94
C ALA A 147 8.78 1.06 10.95
N THR A 148 9.59 0.50 10.06
CA THR A 148 9.25 -0.73 9.31
C THR A 148 9.31 -1.95 10.24
N PRO A 149 8.81 -3.13 9.84
CA PRO A 149 8.92 -4.35 10.65
C PRO A 149 10.37 -4.70 11.02
N ALA A 150 11.31 -4.48 10.10
CA ALA A 150 12.75 -4.70 10.33
C ALA A 150 13.31 -3.73 11.40
N LEU A 151 13.04 -2.43 11.26
CA LEU A 151 13.51 -1.42 12.22
C LEU A 151 12.82 -1.59 13.59
N LEU A 152 11.56 -2.02 13.64
CA LEU A 152 10.87 -2.38 14.87
C LEU A 152 11.53 -3.58 15.56
N ALA A 153 11.94 -4.60 14.80
CA ALA A 153 12.63 -5.77 15.34
C ALA A 153 13.96 -5.38 16.00
N ILE A 154 14.73 -4.48 15.38
CA ILE A 154 15.97 -3.92 15.94
C ILE A 154 15.66 -3.11 17.21
N LYS A 155 14.75 -2.11 17.13
CA LYS A 155 14.36 -1.25 18.26
C LYS A 155 13.87 -2.03 19.48
N LYS A 156 13.18 -3.17 19.28
CA LYS A 156 12.65 -4.04 20.34
C LYS A 156 13.55 -5.24 20.67
N ARG A 157 14.81 -5.24 20.21
CA ARG A 157 15.83 -6.29 20.43
C ARG A 157 15.33 -7.71 20.09
N ARG A 158 14.47 -7.83 19.08
CA ARG A 158 13.90 -9.09 18.57
C ARG A 158 14.88 -9.77 17.61
N VAL A 159 16.05 -10.16 18.13
CA VAL A 159 17.19 -10.68 17.33
C VAL A 159 16.77 -11.77 16.33
N GLY A 160 15.86 -12.67 16.74
CA GLY A 160 15.33 -13.72 15.88
C GLY A 160 14.55 -13.20 14.67
N CYS A 161 13.74 -12.15 14.84
CA CYS A 161 12.98 -11.52 13.76
C CYS A 161 13.85 -10.55 12.94
N ALA A 162 14.77 -9.83 13.59
CA ALA A 162 15.68 -8.91 12.91
C ALA A 162 16.49 -9.65 11.83
N LYS A 163 17.14 -10.78 12.19
CA LYS A 163 17.89 -11.66 11.28
C LYS A 163 17.09 -12.28 10.11
N ILE A 164 15.76 -12.11 10.08
CA ILE A 164 14.88 -12.58 9.01
C ILE A 164 14.44 -11.42 8.10
N LEU A 165 14.48 -10.19 8.62
CA LEU A 165 13.94 -8.99 8.00
C LEU A 165 15.04 -8.02 7.51
N THR A 166 16.31 -8.41 7.66
CA THR A 166 17.52 -7.70 7.22
C THR A 166 18.43 -8.67 6.49
#